data_AF-A0A9W9V7A1-F1
#
_entry.id   AF-A0A9W9V7A1-F1
#
_cell.length_a   1.000
_cell.length_b   1.000
_cell.length_c   1.000
_cell.angle_alpha   90.00
_cell.angle_beta   90.00
_cell.angle_gamma   90.00
#
_symmetry.space_group_name_H-M   'P 1'
#
loop_
_entity.id
_entity.type
_entity.pdbx_description
1 polymer ?
#
loop_
_entity_poly.entity_id
_entity_poly.type
_entity_poly.pdbx_seq_one_letter_code
_entity_poly.pdbx_strand_id
1 'polypeptide(L)'
;MPPRRRAAAQATLSFGNQSRVTKPSSTPTAIHKAKSLDSPVEVSPAGTPEPQQVLADAHPSKPHVAELAVRQQVVAELKEPVSAEDERALKLTRKDLQSYWRKEEQKRKAPRVHQGDLDLEEKILRHFDLSSQYGPCIGIARVKRWRRANMLKLEPPIEVLAVLLQDGNVKERAHMDELLS
;
A
#
# COMPACT_ATOMS: atom_id res chain seq x y z
N MET A 1 37.69 40.41 23.97
CA MET A 1 37.20 39.22 24.72
C MET A 1 35.86 38.79 24.13
N PRO A 2 35.64 37.51 23.79
CA PRO A 2 34.35 37.06 23.29
C PRO A 2 33.41 36.67 24.45
N PRO A 3 32.07 36.81 24.30
CA PRO A 3 31.13 36.43 25.35
C PRO A 3 30.90 34.90 25.40
N ARG A 4 30.83 34.39 26.64
CA ARG A 4 30.67 32.97 27.00
C ARG A 4 29.22 32.49 26.75
N ARG A 5 29.03 31.50 25.87
CA ARG A 5 27.74 30.80 25.70
C ARG A 5 27.40 30.00 26.96
N ARG A 6 26.19 30.20 27.50
CA ARG A 6 25.60 29.29 28.50
C ARG A 6 25.11 28.03 27.80
N ALA A 7 25.55 26.86 28.25
CA ALA A 7 25.03 25.57 27.81
C ALA A 7 23.62 25.38 28.40
N ALA A 8 22.61 25.24 27.54
CA ALA A 8 21.28 24.83 27.95
C ALA A 8 21.30 23.32 28.22
N ALA A 9 21.02 22.92 29.45
CA ALA A 9 20.83 21.52 29.80
C ALA A 9 19.54 21.01 29.13
N GLN A 10 19.67 20.11 28.16
CA GLN A 10 18.51 19.41 27.61
C GLN A 10 18.04 18.37 28.62
N ALA A 11 16.74 18.33 28.89
CA ALA A 11 16.14 17.37 29.81
C ALA A 11 16.21 15.95 29.22
N THR A 12 16.94 15.05 29.88
CA THR A 12 16.98 13.62 29.55
C THR A 12 15.70 12.96 30.09
N LEU A 13 14.82 12.50 29.21
CA LEU A 13 13.67 11.70 29.61
C LEU A 13 14.14 10.31 30.03
N SER A 14 13.91 9.96 31.30
CA SER A 14 14.22 8.63 31.85
C SER A 14 13.03 7.70 31.66
N PHE A 15 13.22 6.61 30.91
CA PHE A 15 12.26 5.52 30.86
C PHE A 15 12.60 4.54 31.99
N GLY A 16 12.03 4.76 33.18
CA GLY A 16 12.11 3.78 34.27
C GLY A 16 11.32 2.52 33.94
N ASN A 17 11.81 1.35 34.39
CA ASN A 17 11.24 0.00 34.18
C ASN A 17 9.84 -0.24 34.80
N GLN A 18 9.03 0.79 35.01
CA GLN A 18 7.73 0.70 35.69
C GLN A 18 6.53 0.94 34.77
N SER A 19 6.70 0.91 33.45
CA SER A 19 5.57 0.88 32.52
C SER A 19 5.05 -0.55 32.32
N ARG A 20 4.53 -1.17 33.39
CA ARG A 20 3.79 -2.44 33.28
C ARG A 20 2.40 -2.16 32.67
N VAL A 21 2.32 -2.30 31.35
CA VAL A 21 1.06 -2.28 30.59
C VAL A 21 0.17 -3.44 31.07
N THR A 22 -0.88 -3.14 31.85
CA THR A 22 -1.92 -4.11 32.19
C THR A 22 -2.91 -4.20 31.04
N LYS A 23 -2.86 -5.29 30.26
CA LYS A 23 -3.96 -5.65 29.35
C LYS A 23 -5.14 -6.16 30.20
N PRO A 24 -6.38 -5.70 30.02
CA PRO A 24 -7.54 -6.35 30.62
C PRO A 24 -7.79 -7.68 29.90
N SER A 25 -7.57 -8.79 30.59
CA SER A 25 -8.00 -10.13 30.18
C SER A 25 -9.46 -10.30 30.55
N SER A 26 -10.34 -10.44 29.56
CA SER A 26 -11.68 -10.98 29.74
C SER A 26 -11.58 -12.51 29.84
N THR A 27 -12.12 -13.05 30.92
CA THR A 27 -12.23 -14.48 31.25
C THR A 27 -13.12 -15.25 30.27
N PRO A 28 -12.74 -16.46 29.83
CA PRO A 28 -13.68 -17.45 29.32
C PRO A 28 -14.19 -18.35 30.45
N THR A 29 -15.49 -18.63 30.41
CA THR A 29 -16.23 -19.49 31.35
C THR A 29 -15.83 -20.96 31.22
N ALA A 30 -15.93 -21.68 32.34
CA ALA A 30 -15.46 -23.03 32.60
C ALA A 30 -15.94 -24.14 31.65
N ILE A 31 -15.04 -25.07 31.31
CA ILE A 31 -15.35 -26.49 31.03
C ILE A 31 -14.30 -27.34 31.75
N HIS A 32 -14.78 -28.29 32.55
CA HIS A 32 -13.97 -29.20 33.36
C HIS A 32 -13.40 -30.38 32.56
N LYS A 33 -12.21 -30.84 32.99
CA LYS A 33 -11.81 -32.25 33.27
C LYS A 33 -10.66 -32.88 32.44
N ALA A 34 -9.46 -32.75 33.04
CA ALA A 34 -8.54 -33.81 33.50
C ALA A 34 -7.46 -34.47 32.60
N LYS A 35 -6.25 -34.53 33.22
CA LYS A 35 -5.11 -35.48 33.10
C LYS A 35 -4.20 -35.33 31.86
N SER A 36 -2.86 -35.39 31.92
CA SER A 36 -1.85 -35.53 33.00
C SER A 36 -0.44 -35.53 32.33
N LEU A 37 0.60 -35.00 33.01
CA LEU A 37 2.06 -35.30 32.90
C LEU A 37 2.79 -34.76 31.64
N ASP A 38 3.67 -33.75 31.71
CA ASP A 38 5.09 -33.71 32.21
C ASP A 38 6.03 -34.61 31.35
N SER A 39 7.18 -34.21 30.77
CA SER A 39 8.24 -33.26 31.15
C SER A 39 9.07 -32.76 29.90
N PRO A 40 10.06 -31.85 30.07
CA PRO A 40 10.83 -31.17 28.99
C PRO A 40 12.30 -31.66 28.84
N VAL A 41 12.96 -31.50 27.67
CA VAL A 41 14.45 -31.51 27.52
C VAL A 41 14.94 -30.67 26.32
N GLU A 42 15.85 -29.72 26.65
CA GLU A 42 17.08 -29.19 26.00
C GLU A 42 17.37 -29.38 24.48
N VAL A 43 17.61 -28.34 23.65
CA VAL A 43 18.81 -27.47 23.41
C VAL A 43 19.85 -28.00 22.39
N SER A 44 19.83 -27.38 21.17
CA SER A 44 20.95 -26.94 20.27
C SER A 44 21.91 -27.95 19.60
N PRO A 45 22.76 -27.56 18.60
CA PRO A 45 22.75 -26.42 17.66
C PRO A 45 23.10 -26.76 16.18
N ALA A 46 23.09 -25.72 15.34
CA ALA A 46 23.96 -25.44 14.17
C ALA A 46 23.93 -26.35 12.92
N GLY A 47 23.60 -25.71 11.79
CA GLY A 47 23.89 -26.21 10.44
C GLY A 47 23.44 -25.22 9.37
N THR A 48 24.34 -24.31 8.96
CA THR A 48 24.21 -23.55 7.71
C THR A 48 24.45 -24.51 6.53
N PRO A 49 23.71 -24.37 5.42
CA PRO A 49 24.42 -24.29 4.15
C PRO A 49 23.93 -23.16 3.22
N GLU A 50 24.90 -22.67 2.47
CA GLU A 50 24.89 -21.68 1.39
C GLU A 50 24.05 -22.09 0.15
N PRO A 51 23.80 -21.17 -0.80
CA PRO A 51 22.58 -21.14 -1.62
C PRO A 51 22.63 -22.05 -2.84
N GLN A 52 21.62 -22.90 -2.99
CA GLN A 52 21.34 -23.58 -4.26
C GLN A 52 20.38 -22.75 -5.10
N GLN A 53 20.87 -22.33 -6.26
CA GLN A 53 20.07 -21.78 -7.35
C GLN A 53 19.00 -22.81 -7.75
N VAL A 54 17.73 -22.52 -7.46
CA VAL A 54 16.59 -23.24 -8.04
C VAL A 54 16.00 -22.35 -9.13
N LEU A 55 16.13 -22.81 -10.39
CA LEU A 55 15.24 -22.40 -11.47
C LEU A 55 13.80 -22.62 -10.97
N ALA A 56 13.07 -21.53 -10.74
CA ALA A 56 11.67 -21.61 -10.40
C ALA A 56 10.86 -21.73 -11.70
N ASP A 57 10.44 -22.95 -12.00
CA ASP A 57 9.39 -23.24 -12.96
C ASP A 57 8.17 -22.36 -12.71
N ALA A 58 7.61 -21.81 -13.80
CA ALA A 58 6.42 -20.98 -13.82
C ALA A 58 5.18 -21.79 -13.45
N HIS A 59 4.95 -22.02 -12.16
CA HIS A 59 3.66 -22.45 -11.64
C HIS A 59 2.73 -21.25 -11.50
N PRO A 60 1.42 -21.37 -11.81
CA PRO A 60 0.45 -20.35 -11.49
C PRO A 60 0.40 -20.22 -9.96
N SER A 61 1.04 -19.17 -9.45
CA SER A 61 1.08 -18.89 -8.03
C SER A 61 -0.35 -18.68 -7.52
N LYS A 62 -0.65 -19.27 -6.36
CA LYS A 62 -1.92 -19.00 -5.68
C LYS A 62 -2.05 -17.49 -5.49
N PRO A 63 -3.23 -16.89 -5.73
CA PRO A 63 -3.40 -15.45 -5.59
C PRO A 63 -3.04 -15.04 -4.16
N HIS A 64 -2.14 -14.06 -4.05
CA HIS A 64 -1.67 -13.57 -2.77
C HIS A 64 -2.86 -13.00 -1.97
N VAL A 65 -2.87 -13.15 -0.64
CA VAL A 65 -4.02 -12.79 0.21
C VAL A 65 -4.46 -11.34 0.01
N ALA A 66 -3.51 -10.41 -0.10
CA ALA A 66 -3.82 -9.01 -0.37
C ALA A 66 -4.43 -8.77 -1.76
N GLU A 67 -4.15 -9.63 -2.76
CA GLU A 67 -4.80 -9.53 -4.07
C GLU A 67 -6.28 -9.89 -4.01
N LEU A 68 -6.62 -10.93 -3.25
CA LEU A 68 -8.01 -11.32 -3.01
C LEU A 68 -8.78 -10.22 -2.27
N ALA A 69 -8.16 -9.63 -1.24
CA ALA A 69 -8.74 -8.52 -0.50
C ALA A 69 -8.99 -7.29 -1.40
N VAL A 70 -8.06 -6.95 -2.29
CA VAL A 70 -8.22 -5.83 -3.22
C VAL A 70 -9.31 -6.12 -4.25
N ARG A 71 -9.38 -7.33 -4.81
CA ARG A 71 -10.48 -7.73 -5.70
C ARG A 71 -11.85 -7.56 -5.05
N GLN A 72 -12.00 -7.98 -3.79
CA GLN A 72 -13.24 -7.78 -3.04
C GLN A 72 -13.60 -6.30 -2.87
N GLN A 73 -12.61 -5.44 -2.64
CA GLN A 73 -12.82 -4.00 -2.57
C GLN A 73 -13.32 -3.44 -3.90
N VAL A 74 -12.72 -3.81 -5.03
CA VAL A 74 -13.14 -3.35 -6.36
C VAL A 74 -14.59 -3.75 -6.64
N VAL A 75 -14.95 -5.00 -6.34
CA VAL A 75 -16.33 -5.49 -6.49
C VAL A 75 -17.31 -4.69 -5.63
N ALA A 76 -16.93 -4.31 -4.42
CA ALA A 76 -17.76 -3.47 -3.56
C ALA A 76 -17.95 -2.06 -4.15
N GLU A 77 -16.87 -1.43 -4.64
CA GLU A 77 -16.93 -0.08 -5.24
C GLU A 77 -17.72 -0.05 -6.56
N LEU A 78 -17.69 -1.12 -7.36
CA LEU A 78 -18.49 -1.23 -8.59
C LEU A 78 -19.99 -1.42 -8.33
N LYS A 79 -20.37 -1.86 -7.12
CA LYS A 79 -21.77 -2.00 -6.72
C LYS A 79 -22.41 -0.65 -6.36
N GLU A 80 -21.58 0.34 -6.01
CA GLU A 80 -22.04 1.69 -5.74
C GLU A 80 -22.67 2.33 -6.99
N PRO A 81 -23.66 3.22 -6.83
CA PRO A 81 -24.27 3.90 -7.97
C PRO A 81 -23.23 4.71 -8.75
N VAL A 82 -23.37 4.71 -10.07
CA VAL A 82 -22.52 5.49 -10.98
C VAL A 82 -22.58 6.95 -10.56
N SER A 83 -21.43 7.50 -10.19
CA SER A 83 -21.32 8.88 -9.76
C SER A 83 -21.18 9.82 -10.96
N ALA A 84 -21.46 11.11 -10.76
CA ALA A 84 -21.23 12.12 -11.80
C ALA A 84 -19.76 12.19 -12.27
N GLU A 85 -18.81 11.81 -11.40
CA GLU A 85 -17.40 11.65 -11.76
C GLU A 85 -17.17 10.51 -12.74
N ASP A 86 -17.92 9.41 -12.63
CA ASP A 86 -17.76 8.25 -13.51
C ASP A 86 -18.20 8.57 -14.92
N GLU A 87 -19.34 9.25 -15.04
CA GLU A 87 -19.81 9.73 -16.34
C GLU A 87 -18.81 10.69 -16.99
N ARG A 88 -18.14 11.53 -16.19
CA ARG A 88 -17.09 12.43 -16.67
C ARG A 88 -15.84 11.65 -17.08
N ALA A 89 -15.46 10.65 -16.31
CA ALA A 89 -14.32 9.79 -16.58
C ALA A 89 -14.51 8.98 -17.86
N LEU A 90 -15.69 8.39 -18.06
CA LEU A 90 -16.01 7.60 -19.25
C LEU A 90 -16.00 8.42 -20.55
N LYS A 91 -16.25 9.73 -20.47
CA LYS A 91 -16.20 10.64 -21.62
C LYS A 91 -14.78 11.01 -22.07
N LEU A 92 -13.76 10.75 -21.23
CA LEU A 92 -12.38 11.12 -21.56
C LEU A 92 -11.83 10.24 -22.68
N THR A 93 -11.15 10.85 -23.64
CA THR A 93 -10.53 10.13 -24.75
C THR A 93 -9.05 9.85 -24.45
N ARG A 94 -8.46 8.86 -25.12
CA ARG A 94 -7.01 8.58 -25.03
C ARG A 94 -6.11 9.80 -25.32
N LYS A 95 -6.57 10.73 -26.17
CA LYS A 95 -5.87 12.01 -26.43
C LYS A 95 -5.80 12.90 -25.19
N ASP A 96 -6.83 12.89 -24.37
CA ASP A 96 -6.89 13.67 -23.13
C ASP A 96 -5.91 13.10 -22.10
N LEU A 97 -5.85 11.75 -21.99
CA LEU A 97 -4.86 11.06 -21.16
C LEU A 97 -3.42 11.41 -21.57
N GLN A 98 -3.14 11.43 -22.88
CA GLN A 98 -1.82 11.84 -23.38
C GLN A 98 -1.51 13.32 -23.08
N SER A 99 -2.50 14.20 -23.23
CA SER A 99 -2.36 15.63 -22.92
C SER A 99 -2.06 15.83 -21.43
N TYR A 100 -2.80 15.16 -20.56
CA TYR A 100 -2.57 15.16 -19.12
C TYR A 100 -1.15 14.68 -18.78
N TRP A 101 -0.74 13.54 -19.30
CA TRP A 101 0.59 12.99 -19.01
C TRP A 101 1.73 13.91 -19.48
N ARG A 102 1.60 14.50 -20.68
CA ARG A 102 2.58 15.48 -21.19
C ARG A 102 2.67 16.71 -20.27
N LYS A 103 1.55 17.19 -19.72
CA LYS A 103 1.55 18.30 -18.75
C LYS A 103 2.27 17.91 -17.46
N GLU A 104 2.04 16.71 -16.94
CA GLU A 104 2.76 16.21 -15.75
C GLU A 104 4.26 16.02 -16.02
N GLU A 105 4.64 15.60 -17.23
CA GLU A 105 6.05 15.52 -17.65
C GLU A 105 6.72 16.88 -17.69
N GLN A 106 6.03 17.88 -18.23
CA GLN A 106 6.56 19.24 -18.35
C GLN A 106 6.88 19.89 -17.00
N LYS A 107 6.19 19.49 -15.92
CA LYS A 107 6.48 19.96 -14.55
C LYS A 107 7.82 19.46 -14.02
N ARG A 108 8.38 18.39 -14.59
CA ARG A 108 9.63 17.79 -14.11
C ARG A 108 10.84 18.49 -14.73
N LYS A 109 11.89 18.64 -13.93
CA LYS A 109 13.19 19.18 -14.39
C LYS A 109 14.05 18.17 -15.16
N ALA A 110 13.77 16.88 -14.96
CA ALA A 110 14.55 15.79 -15.54
C ALA A 110 13.64 14.67 -16.06
N PRO A 111 14.06 13.97 -17.13
CA PRO A 111 13.32 12.85 -17.69
C PRO A 111 13.23 11.71 -16.68
N ARG A 112 12.21 10.87 -16.83
CA ARG A 112 12.06 9.66 -16.02
C ARG A 112 12.89 8.53 -16.61
N VAL A 113 13.60 7.83 -15.75
CA VAL A 113 14.42 6.66 -16.10
C VAL A 113 13.60 5.38 -15.92
N HIS A 114 13.94 4.32 -16.65
CA HIS A 114 13.33 2.98 -16.55
C HIS A 114 11.79 2.95 -16.75
N GLN A 115 11.28 3.74 -17.68
CA GLN A 115 9.84 3.77 -18.05
C GLN A 115 9.57 3.37 -19.51
N GLY A 116 10.57 2.80 -20.20
CA GLY A 116 10.45 2.40 -21.60
C GLY A 116 9.35 1.36 -21.83
N ASP A 117 9.22 0.43 -20.89
CA ASP A 117 8.30 -0.71 -21.00
C ASP A 117 6.90 -0.44 -20.41
N LEU A 118 6.65 0.78 -19.94
CA LEU A 118 5.37 1.14 -19.31
C LEU A 118 4.45 1.82 -20.31
N ASP A 119 3.21 1.33 -20.38
CA ASP A 119 2.15 2.01 -21.13
C ASP A 119 1.79 3.35 -20.48
N LEU A 120 1.12 4.21 -21.24
CA LEU A 120 0.68 5.54 -20.81
C LEU A 120 -0.19 5.46 -19.55
N GLU A 121 -1.07 4.49 -19.51
CA GLU A 121 -2.07 4.27 -18.48
C GLU A 121 -1.39 3.87 -17.16
N GLU A 122 -0.47 2.89 -17.21
CA GLU A 122 0.32 2.49 -16.04
C GLU A 122 1.26 3.60 -15.55
N LYS A 123 1.77 4.43 -16.46
CA LYS A 123 2.52 5.65 -16.15
C LYS A 123 1.68 6.62 -15.30
N ILE A 124 0.45 6.90 -15.73
CA ILE A 124 -0.50 7.76 -15.00
C ILE A 124 -0.83 7.15 -13.64
N LEU A 125 -1.14 5.86 -13.58
CA LEU A 125 -1.49 5.17 -12.32
C LEU A 125 -0.32 5.15 -11.33
N ARG A 126 0.91 4.87 -11.77
CA ARG A 126 2.10 4.91 -10.90
C ARG A 126 2.37 6.32 -10.37
N HIS A 127 2.14 7.34 -11.19
CA HIS A 127 2.28 8.72 -10.72
C HIS A 127 1.27 9.03 -9.61
N PHE A 128 0.02 8.60 -9.78
CA PHE A 128 -1.00 8.71 -8.74
C PHE A 128 -0.61 7.92 -7.47
N ASP A 129 -0.13 6.69 -7.60
CA ASP A 129 0.33 5.84 -6.49
C ASP A 129 1.42 6.49 -5.63
N LEU A 130 2.32 7.24 -6.27
CA LEU A 130 3.41 7.97 -5.59
C LEU A 130 2.99 9.32 -5.01
N SER A 131 1.81 9.83 -5.37
CA SER A 131 1.29 11.09 -4.83
C SER A 131 0.71 10.87 -3.43
N SER A 132 1.44 11.29 -2.40
CA SER A 132 1.04 11.10 -0.99
C SER A 132 -0.19 11.94 -0.59
N GLN A 133 -0.54 12.97 -1.35
CA GLN A 133 -1.65 13.87 -1.04
C GLN A 133 -3.01 13.17 -1.01
N TYR A 134 -3.18 12.07 -1.75
CA TYR A 134 -4.42 11.28 -1.81
C TYR A 134 -4.48 10.15 -0.78
N GLY A 135 -3.53 10.13 0.16
CA GLY A 135 -3.41 9.12 1.21
C GLY A 135 -2.67 7.85 0.76
N PRO A 136 -2.60 6.82 1.62
CA PRO A 136 -1.81 5.61 1.35
C PRO A 136 -2.35 4.84 0.14
N CYS A 137 -1.43 4.26 -0.64
CA CYS A 137 -1.71 3.43 -1.83
C CYS A 137 -1.56 1.92 -1.61
N ILE A 138 -1.04 1.51 -0.45
CA ILE A 138 -0.76 0.12 -0.11
C ILE A 138 -2.00 -0.50 0.56
N GLY A 139 -2.31 -1.76 0.24
CA GLY A 139 -3.42 -2.51 0.83
C GLY A 139 -4.84 -2.09 0.43
N ILE A 140 -4.99 -1.20 -0.56
CA ILE A 140 -6.29 -0.77 -1.08
C ILE A 140 -6.33 -0.72 -2.61
N ALA A 141 -7.51 -0.92 -3.18
CA ALA A 141 -7.74 -0.73 -4.62
C ALA A 141 -7.50 0.73 -5.04
N ARG A 142 -6.95 0.95 -6.24
CA ARG A 142 -6.74 2.28 -6.83
C ARG A 142 -8.07 3.06 -6.95
N VAL A 143 -9.16 2.40 -7.36
CA VAL A 143 -10.51 3.00 -7.43
C VAL A 143 -10.95 3.52 -6.05
N LYS A 144 -10.87 2.66 -5.02
CA LYS A 144 -11.23 3.01 -3.64
C LYS A 144 -10.40 4.19 -3.11
N ARG A 145 -9.10 4.21 -3.41
CA ARG A 145 -8.22 5.32 -3.06
C ARG A 145 -8.66 6.63 -3.72
N TRP A 146 -9.00 6.59 -5.00
CA TRP A 146 -9.48 7.75 -5.75
C TRP A 146 -10.80 8.27 -5.17
N ARG A 147 -11.77 7.38 -4.91
CA ARG A 147 -13.06 7.73 -4.29
C ARG A 147 -12.90 8.42 -2.95
N ARG A 148 -12.05 7.85 -2.08
CA ARG A 148 -11.74 8.44 -0.78
C ARG A 148 -11.15 9.84 -0.92
N ALA A 149 -10.22 10.04 -1.85
CA ALA A 149 -9.64 11.35 -2.11
C ALA A 149 -10.69 12.36 -2.62
N ASN A 150 -11.59 11.93 -3.50
CA ASN A 150 -12.69 12.77 -3.99
C ASN A 150 -13.69 13.13 -2.88
N MET A 151 -14.04 12.17 -2.03
CA MET A 151 -14.88 12.39 -0.85
C MET A 151 -14.25 13.40 0.13
N LEU A 152 -12.92 13.38 0.25
CA LEU A 152 -12.15 14.35 1.04
C LEU A 152 -11.91 15.68 0.31
N LYS A 153 -12.46 15.86 -0.90
CA LYS A 153 -12.34 17.09 -1.72
C LYS A 153 -10.88 17.47 -2.01
N LEU A 154 -10.02 16.47 -2.20
CA LEU A 154 -8.60 16.66 -2.53
C LEU A 154 -8.36 16.83 -4.03
N GLU A 155 -9.43 16.85 -4.84
CA GLU A 155 -9.38 17.00 -6.30
C GLU A 155 -8.43 15.98 -6.97
N PRO A 156 -8.68 14.67 -6.84
CA PRO A 156 -7.89 13.69 -7.56
C PRO A 156 -8.09 13.83 -9.08
N PRO A 157 -7.05 13.60 -9.90
CA PRO A 157 -7.13 13.73 -11.36
C PRO A 157 -8.14 12.75 -11.94
N ILE A 158 -9.04 13.26 -12.79
CA ILE A 158 -10.14 12.48 -13.38
C ILE A 158 -9.62 11.43 -14.37
N GLU A 159 -8.46 11.68 -14.96
CA GLU A 159 -7.76 10.80 -15.89
C GLU A 159 -7.40 9.46 -15.24
N VAL A 160 -7.10 9.46 -13.95
CA VAL A 160 -6.85 8.22 -13.19
C VAL A 160 -8.11 7.37 -13.13
N LEU A 161 -9.25 7.98 -12.86
CA LEU A 161 -10.53 7.27 -12.82
C LEU A 161 -10.92 6.76 -14.22
N ALA A 162 -10.68 7.55 -15.26
CA ALA A 162 -10.94 7.13 -16.64
C ALA A 162 -10.14 5.88 -17.02
N VAL A 163 -8.84 5.85 -16.69
CA VAL A 163 -8.00 4.67 -16.91
C VAL A 163 -8.55 3.45 -16.18
N LEU A 164 -8.92 3.59 -14.91
CA LEU A 164 -9.45 2.48 -14.10
C LEU A 164 -10.79 1.94 -14.60
N LEU A 165 -11.62 2.79 -15.22
CA LEU A 165 -12.94 2.38 -15.73
C LEU A 165 -12.91 1.89 -17.18
N GLN A 166 -12.02 2.42 -18.02
CA GLN A 166 -11.96 2.07 -19.45
C GLN A 166 -11.24 0.76 -19.71
N ASP A 167 -10.14 0.52 -19.00
CA ASP A 167 -9.26 -0.61 -19.27
C ASP A 167 -9.50 -1.71 -18.23
N GLY A 168 -10.32 -2.71 -18.57
CA GLY A 168 -10.54 -3.89 -17.69
C GLY A 168 -9.30 -4.76 -17.43
N ASN A 169 -8.13 -4.35 -17.93
CA ASN A 169 -6.84 -5.03 -17.77
C ASN A 169 -5.82 -4.23 -16.95
N VAL A 170 -6.14 -3.01 -16.47
CA VAL A 170 -5.22 -2.32 -15.57
C VAL A 170 -5.18 -3.01 -14.21
N LYS A 171 -4.00 -2.95 -13.60
CA LYS A 171 -3.79 -3.47 -12.26
C LYS A 171 -4.57 -2.63 -11.26
N GLU A 172 -5.44 -3.26 -10.49
CA GLU A 172 -6.19 -2.59 -9.42
C GLU A 172 -5.32 -2.25 -8.21
N ARG A 173 -4.21 -2.98 -8.04
CA ARG A 173 -3.22 -2.78 -6.99
C ARG A 173 -2.16 -1.80 -7.44
N ALA A 174 -1.70 -0.98 -6.50
CA ALA A 174 -0.53 -0.15 -6.72
C ALA A 174 0.71 -1.02 -6.92
N HIS A 175 1.62 -0.60 -7.81
CA HIS A 175 2.87 -1.34 -8.02
C HIS A 175 3.72 -1.43 -6.73
N MET A 176 3.66 -0.42 -5.86
CA MET A 176 4.33 -0.45 -4.56
C MET A 176 3.76 -1.49 -3.59
N ASP A 177 2.47 -1.79 -3.70
CA ASP A 177 1.83 -2.85 -2.93
C ASP A 177 2.32 -4.23 -3.38
N GLU A 178 2.58 -4.40 -4.68
CA GLU A 178 3.16 -5.63 -5.24
C GLU A 178 4.60 -5.87 -4.75
N LEU A 179 5.42 -4.82 -4.68
CA LEU A 179 6.83 -4.95 -4.24
C LEU A 179 6.98 -5.25 -2.74
N LEU A 180 5.95 -4.94 -1.94
CA LEU A 180 5.96 -5.10 -0.47
C LEU A 180 5.19 -6.35 0.01
N SER A 181 4.59 -7.11 -0.92
CA SER A 181 3.86 -8.36 -0.65
C SER A 181 4.78 -9.57 -0.64
#